data_AF-A0A7N4V538-F1
#
_entry.id   AF-A0A7N4V538-F1
#
_cell.length_a   1.000
_cell.length_b   1.000
_cell.length_c   1.000
_cell.angle_alpha   90.00
_cell.angle_beta   90.00
_cell.angle_gamma   90.00
#
_symmetry.space_group_name_H-M   'P 1'
#
loop_
_entity.id
_entity.type
_entity.pdbx_description
1 polymer ?
#
loop_
_entity_poly.entity_id
_entity_poly.type
_entity_poly.pdbx_seq_one_letter_code
_entity_poly.pdbx_strand_id
1 'polypeptide(L)'
;MSEVEWRGRTVPVKIDKVRIFLLGLADNEAAINQAESEETKERLFESLLSECRDTIQAVREELKPDQKQRENSLDGESGKVSNLQYLHSYLTFIKLSTAIKRNESMAKGLQKALLQQQPEDDSKRSPRPQDLIRLYDIILQNLVELLQLPGLEEDKVFKKEIGLKTLVYKAYRCFFIAQSYVLVKKWSEALVLYDRVLKYASEVQSQAGASQNSLKELPDVQELITQVKSEKYSLQAAAILDTNDPHETECPSQIKDNKPLVERFDTFYLDPSLVSKQANLVHFPPGFKPIPCKPLFFDLALNHVAFPPLEDKVEQKTKSGLTGYIKGIFGFRS
;
A
#
# COMPACT_ATOMS: atom_id res chain seq x y z
N MET A 1 43.93 -22.50 -22.82
CA MET A 1 43.81 -21.43 -21.80
C MET A 1 44.62 -21.83 -20.56
N SER A 2 45.73 -21.15 -20.27
CA SER A 2 46.60 -21.43 -19.11
C SER A 2 46.31 -20.53 -17.90
N GLU A 3 45.64 -19.41 -18.14
CA GLU A 3 45.27 -18.41 -17.15
C GLU A 3 43.95 -17.75 -17.54
N VAL A 4 43.29 -17.13 -16.56
CA VAL A 4 42.07 -16.35 -16.77
C VAL A 4 42.18 -15.02 -16.04
N GLU A 5 41.76 -13.94 -16.69
CA GLU A 5 41.67 -12.61 -16.10
C GLU A 5 40.23 -12.31 -15.70
N TRP A 6 40.01 -11.95 -14.44
CA TRP A 6 38.71 -11.52 -13.94
C TRP A 6 38.87 -10.40 -12.92
N ARG A 7 38.14 -9.30 -13.12
CA ARG A 7 38.16 -8.11 -12.24
C ARG A 7 39.58 -7.54 -12.04
N GLY A 8 40.40 -7.55 -13.10
CA GLY A 8 41.78 -7.02 -13.07
C GLY A 8 42.79 -7.90 -12.35
N ARG A 9 42.42 -9.15 -12.02
CA ARG A 9 43.35 -10.16 -11.47
C ARG A 9 43.44 -11.34 -12.41
N THR A 10 44.66 -11.69 -12.80
CA THR A 10 44.98 -12.88 -13.59
C THR A 10 45.29 -14.05 -12.67
N VAL A 11 44.65 -15.20 -12.92
CA VAL A 11 44.81 -16.42 -12.13
C VAL A 11 45.15 -17.60 -13.02
N PRO A 12 46.19 -18.40 -12.67
CA PRO A 12 46.54 -19.58 -13.43
C PRO A 12 45.48 -20.69 -13.31
N VAL A 13 45.14 -21.32 -14.43
CA VAL A 13 44.14 -22.39 -14.50
C VAL A 13 44.85 -23.74 -14.66
N LYS A 14 45.14 -24.37 -13.52
CA LYS A 14 45.82 -25.67 -13.45
C LYS A 14 44.87 -26.87 -13.63
N ILE A 15 43.61 -26.71 -13.23
CA ILE A 15 42.61 -27.78 -13.26
C ILE A 15 42.03 -27.90 -14.68
N ASP A 16 42.24 -29.04 -15.33
CA ASP A 16 41.82 -29.27 -16.73
C ASP A 16 40.32 -29.09 -16.92
N LYS A 17 39.49 -29.52 -15.96
CA LYS A 17 38.05 -29.34 -15.98
C LYS A 17 37.64 -27.86 -16.04
N VAL A 18 38.32 -27.01 -15.26
CA VAL A 18 38.09 -25.56 -15.29
C VAL A 18 38.48 -24.98 -16.64
N ARG A 19 39.60 -25.44 -17.20
CA ARG A 19 40.06 -24.99 -18.52
C ARG A 19 39.04 -25.32 -19.62
N ILE A 20 38.51 -26.54 -19.63
CA ILE A 20 37.51 -26.98 -20.62
C ILE A 20 36.23 -26.14 -20.48
N PHE A 21 35.71 -26.00 -19.26
CA PHE A 21 34.52 -25.20 -18.98
C PHE A 21 34.66 -23.74 -19.43
N LEU A 22 35.76 -23.07 -19.07
CA LEU A 22 35.98 -21.67 -19.43
C LEU A 22 36.18 -21.47 -20.94
N LEU A 23 36.76 -22.44 -21.65
CA LEU A 23 36.88 -22.40 -23.12
C LEU A 23 35.50 -22.48 -23.80
N GLY A 24 34.59 -23.31 -23.29
CA GLY A 24 33.23 -23.46 -23.83
C GLY A 24 32.22 -22.42 -23.35
N LEU A 25 32.57 -21.57 -22.37
CA LEU A 25 31.63 -20.65 -21.73
C LEU A 25 31.01 -19.66 -22.74
N ALA A 26 31.83 -19.06 -23.60
CA ALA A 26 31.35 -18.08 -24.57
C ALA A 26 30.40 -18.70 -25.61
N ASP A 27 30.70 -19.92 -26.07
CA ASP A 27 29.85 -20.65 -27.02
C ASP A 27 28.52 -21.04 -26.37
N ASN A 28 28.55 -21.48 -25.11
CA ASN A 28 27.34 -21.77 -24.34
C ASN A 28 26.47 -20.51 -24.11
N GLU A 29 27.09 -19.37 -23.77
CA GLU A 29 26.37 -18.10 -23.63
C GLU A 29 25.78 -17.62 -24.97
N ALA A 30 26.51 -17.79 -26.07
CA ALA A 30 26.01 -17.49 -27.41
C ALA A 30 24.81 -18.38 -27.79
N ALA A 31 24.89 -19.68 -27.52
CA ALA A 31 23.79 -20.63 -27.77
C ALA A 31 22.52 -20.27 -26.97
N ILE A 32 22.67 -19.84 -25.70
CA ILE A 32 21.55 -19.38 -24.88
C ILE A 32 20.90 -18.12 -25.47
N ASN A 33 21.70 -17.18 -25.97
CA ASN A 33 21.20 -15.93 -26.53
C ASN A 33 20.53 -16.12 -27.89
N GLN A 34 20.97 -17.11 -28.68
CA GLN A 34 20.42 -17.43 -30.01
C GLN A 34 19.22 -18.37 -29.96
N ALA A 35 18.93 -19.00 -28.82
CA ALA A 35 17.78 -19.89 -28.68
C ALA A 35 16.46 -19.15 -28.81
N GLU A 36 15.66 -19.51 -29.83
CA GLU A 36 14.34 -18.91 -30.09
C GLU A 36 13.25 -19.47 -29.18
N SER A 37 13.31 -20.76 -28.86
CA SER A 37 12.34 -21.43 -27.99
C SER A 37 12.71 -21.26 -26.52
N GLU A 38 11.74 -20.85 -25.69
CA GLU A 38 11.89 -20.72 -24.24
C GLU A 38 12.28 -22.07 -23.59
N GLU A 39 11.75 -23.20 -24.08
CA GLU A 39 12.09 -24.53 -23.56
C GLU A 39 13.56 -24.91 -23.86
N THR A 40 14.02 -24.63 -25.09
CA THR A 40 15.41 -24.88 -25.48
C THR A 40 16.35 -24.01 -24.65
N LYS A 41 15.99 -22.74 -24.46
CA LYS A 41 16.75 -21.79 -23.66
C LYS A 41 16.85 -22.23 -22.20
N GLU A 42 15.75 -22.71 -21.61
CA GLU A 42 15.76 -23.25 -20.24
C GLU A 42 16.69 -24.47 -20.12
N ARG A 43 16.64 -25.41 -21.06
CA ARG A 43 17.55 -26.58 -21.07
C ARG A 43 19.03 -26.18 -21.17
N LEU A 44 19.36 -25.18 -21.99
CA LEU A 44 20.72 -24.68 -22.13
C LEU A 44 21.22 -24.02 -20.82
N PHE A 45 20.38 -23.22 -20.15
CA PHE A 45 20.70 -22.69 -18.84
C PHE A 45 20.94 -23.79 -17.80
N GLU A 46 20.11 -24.83 -17.77
CA GLU A 46 20.24 -25.94 -16.83
C GLU A 46 21.52 -26.75 -17.06
N SER A 47 21.85 -27.02 -18.33
CA SER A 47 23.10 -27.66 -18.74
C SER A 47 24.31 -26.86 -18.25
N LEU A 48 24.36 -25.56 -18.56
CA LEU A 48 25.46 -24.67 -18.17
C LEU A 48 25.60 -24.57 -16.64
N LEU A 49 24.49 -24.47 -15.91
CA LEU A 49 24.49 -24.47 -14.45
C LEU A 49 24.99 -25.79 -13.87
N SER A 50 24.67 -26.92 -14.50
CA SER A 50 25.16 -28.23 -14.07
C SER A 50 26.66 -28.35 -14.26
N GLU A 51 27.15 -28.04 -15.46
CA GLU A 51 28.58 -28.07 -15.78
C GLU A 51 29.38 -27.12 -14.86
N CYS A 52 28.81 -25.95 -14.56
CA CYS A 52 29.42 -24.99 -13.63
C CYS A 52 29.49 -25.55 -12.20
N ARG A 53 28.43 -26.22 -11.69
CA ARG A 53 28.46 -26.89 -10.38
C ARG A 53 29.55 -27.97 -10.31
N ASP A 54 29.63 -28.79 -11.35
CA ASP A 54 30.60 -29.88 -11.44
C ASP A 54 32.04 -29.36 -11.52
N THR A 55 32.24 -28.20 -12.14
CA THR A 55 33.53 -27.51 -12.23
C THR A 55 33.90 -26.86 -10.90
N ILE A 56 32.96 -26.19 -10.22
CA ILE A 56 33.15 -25.64 -8.88
C ILE A 56 33.52 -26.74 -7.88
N GLN A 57 32.90 -27.92 -7.99
CA GLN A 57 33.19 -29.05 -7.13
C GLN A 57 34.64 -29.54 -7.28
N ALA A 58 35.15 -29.64 -8.52
CA ALA A 58 36.56 -29.99 -8.75
C ALA A 58 37.52 -28.97 -8.13
N VAL A 59 37.21 -27.67 -8.19
CA VAL A 59 38.03 -26.64 -7.52
C VAL A 59 37.96 -26.77 -5.99
N ARG A 60 36.79 -27.08 -5.43
CA ARG A 60 36.61 -27.26 -3.98
C ARG A 60 37.40 -28.45 -3.44
N GLU A 61 37.53 -29.52 -4.21
CA GLU A 61 38.29 -30.71 -3.82
C GLU A 61 39.79 -30.40 -3.67
N GLU A 62 40.34 -29.58 -4.57
CA GLU A 62 41.72 -29.06 -4.50
C GLU A 62 41.90 -27.98 -3.42
N LEU A 63 40.83 -27.28 -3.02
CA LEU A 63 40.89 -26.22 -2.01
C LEU A 63 41.02 -26.76 -0.58
N LYS A 64 40.43 -27.94 -0.29
CA LYS A 64 40.49 -28.61 1.02
C LYS A 64 41.92 -28.87 1.51
N PRO A 65 42.86 -29.42 0.71
CA PRO A 65 44.24 -29.60 1.13
C PRO A 65 45.01 -28.27 1.26
N ASP A 66 44.74 -27.28 0.38
CA ASP A 66 45.41 -25.97 0.41
C ASP A 66 45.09 -25.20 1.72
N GLN A 67 43.86 -25.28 2.23
CA GLN A 67 43.48 -24.68 3.50
C GLN A 67 44.22 -25.29 4.70
N LYS A 68 44.33 -26.63 4.75
CA LYS A 68 45.06 -27.34 5.83
C LYS A 68 46.55 -27.06 5.82
N GLN A 69 47.16 -26.87 4.64
CA GLN A 69 48.57 -26.49 4.54
C GLN A 69 48.83 -25.05 5.00
N ARG A 70 47.92 -24.12 4.69
CA ARG A 70 48.02 -22.72 5.13
C ARG A 70 47.84 -22.55 6.63
N GLU A 71 46.92 -23.28 7.27
CA GLU A 71 46.76 -23.24 8.73
C GLU A 71 48.05 -23.64 9.47
N ASN A 72 48.88 -24.48 8.85
CA ASN A 72 50.18 -24.89 9.39
C ASN A 72 51.35 -23.95 8.99
N SER A 73 51.11 -22.97 8.13
CA SER A 73 52.12 -22.04 7.61
C SER A 73 52.09 -20.73 8.42
N LEU A 74 53.19 -20.38 9.09
CA LEU A 74 53.32 -19.16 9.90
C LEU A 74 53.55 -17.87 9.07
N ASP A 75 53.66 -17.98 7.74
CA ASP A 75 53.85 -16.83 6.85
C ASP A 75 52.50 -16.18 6.50
N GLY A 76 52.18 -15.14 7.24
CA GLY A 76 51.00 -14.31 7.07
C GLY A 76 51.09 -13.41 5.83
N GLU A 77 50.63 -13.88 4.67
CA GLU A 77 49.97 -13.00 3.69
C GLU A 77 48.53 -12.75 4.16
N SER A 78 48.41 -12.03 5.29
CA SER A 78 47.20 -11.86 6.12
C SER A 78 46.08 -11.01 5.49
N GLY A 79 45.86 -11.04 4.17
CA GLY A 79 44.76 -10.27 3.59
C GLY A 79 44.40 -10.52 2.12
N LYS A 80 45.18 -11.31 1.37
CA LYS A 80 44.88 -11.58 -0.05
C LYS A 80 44.41 -13.01 -0.23
N VAL A 81 43.19 -13.15 -0.76
CA VAL A 81 42.59 -14.45 -1.09
C VAL A 81 43.47 -15.23 -2.07
N SER A 82 43.65 -16.54 -1.82
CA SER A 82 44.49 -17.40 -2.66
C SER A 82 44.05 -17.43 -4.12
N ASN A 83 44.97 -17.75 -5.04
CA ASN A 83 44.62 -17.92 -6.46
C ASN A 83 43.51 -18.97 -6.64
N LEU A 84 43.56 -20.08 -5.89
CA LEU A 84 42.56 -21.13 -5.96
C LEU A 84 41.20 -20.71 -5.39
N GLN A 85 41.18 -19.96 -4.27
CA GLN A 85 39.96 -19.40 -3.70
C GLN A 85 39.37 -18.29 -4.58
N TYR A 86 40.20 -17.50 -5.25
CA TYR A 86 39.76 -16.49 -6.20
C TYR A 86 39.16 -17.14 -7.46
N LEU A 87 39.78 -18.22 -7.96
CA LEU A 87 39.22 -19.03 -9.06
C LEU A 87 37.87 -19.64 -8.66
N HIS A 88 37.76 -20.16 -7.44
CA HIS A 88 36.48 -20.64 -6.88
C HIS A 88 35.42 -19.53 -6.86
N SER A 89 35.81 -18.32 -6.46
CA SER A 89 34.93 -17.15 -6.41
C SER A 89 34.49 -16.71 -7.81
N TYR A 90 35.37 -16.77 -8.81
CA TYR A 90 35.04 -16.48 -10.21
C TYR A 90 34.03 -17.48 -10.78
N LEU A 91 34.25 -18.77 -10.57
CA LEU A 91 33.30 -19.80 -11.02
C LEU A 91 31.96 -19.67 -10.30
N THR A 92 31.98 -19.33 -9.01
CA THR A 92 30.75 -19.06 -8.24
C THR A 92 30.03 -17.82 -8.77
N PHE A 93 30.76 -16.76 -9.16
CA PHE A 93 30.21 -15.60 -9.84
C PHE A 93 29.52 -15.97 -11.16
N ILE A 94 30.15 -16.81 -12.00
CA ILE A 94 29.55 -17.30 -13.24
C ILE A 94 28.25 -18.05 -12.93
N LYS A 95 28.28 -19.01 -12.00
CA LYS A 95 27.10 -19.79 -11.59
C LYS A 95 25.94 -18.89 -11.16
N LEU A 96 26.20 -17.93 -10.27
CA LEU A 96 25.17 -17.04 -9.74
C LEU A 96 24.65 -16.07 -10.82
N SER A 97 25.54 -15.54 -11.67
CA SER A 97 25.16 -14.67 -12.79
C SER A 97 24.29 -15.41 -13.81
N THR A 98 24.65 -16.66 -14.16
CA THR A 98 23.84 -17.53 -15.02
C THR A 98 22.49 -17.85 -14.39
N ALA A 99 22.45 -18.11 -13.08
CA ALA A 99 21.20 -18.35 -12.36
C ALA A 99 20.29 -17.10 -12.38
N ILE A 100 20.85 -15.90 -12.23
CA ILE A 100 20.11 -14.64 -12.36
C ILE A 100 19.54 -14.53 -13.77
N LYS A 101 20.38 -14.66 -14.81
CA LYS A 101 19.94 -14.60 -16.23
C LYS A 101 18.83 -15.61 -16.54
N ARG A 102 18.91 -16.85 -16.02
CA ARG A 102 17.84 -17.85 -16.15
C ARG A 102 16.53 -17.36 -15.53
N ASN A 103 16.57 -16.93 -14.26
CA ASN A 103 15.37 -16.49 -13.55
C ASN A 103 14.75 -15.24 -14.19
N GLU A 104 15.55 -14.34 -14.75
CA GLU A 104 15.06 -13.22 -15.56
C GLU A 104 14.35 -13.67 -16.83
N SER A 105 14.92 -14.65 -17.56
CA SER A 105 14.27 -15.21 -18.75
C SER A 105 12.93 -15.86 -18.39
N MET A 106 12.89 -16.65 -17.31
CA MET A 106 11.65 -17.24 -16.80
C MET A 106 10.62 -16.19 -16.38
N ALA A 107 11.07 -15.10 -15.72
CA ALA A 107 10.19 -14.01 -15.32
C ALA A 107 9.59 -13.29 -16.53
N LYS A 108 10.39 -13.04 -17.58
CA LYS A 108 9.90 -12.47 -18.85
C LYS A 108 8.88 -13.39 -19.53
N GLY A 109 9.13 -14.70 -19.56
CA GLY A 109 8.19 -15.69 -20.09
C GLY A 109 6.86 -15.70 -19.33
N LEU A 110 6.91 -15.76 -17.99
CA LEU A 110 5.71 -15.71 -17.15
C LEU A 110 4.94 -14.39 -17.28
N GLN A 111 5.64 -13.26 -17.36
CA GLN A 111 5.01 -11.95 -17.55
C GLN A 111 4.27 -11.88 -18.89
N LYS A 112 4.86 -12.40 -19.98
CA LYS A 112 4.17 -12.51 -21.28
C LYS A 112 2.93 -13.40 -21.18
N ALA A 113 3.03 -14.55 -20.49
CA ALA A 113 1.91 -15.46 -20.29
C ALA A 113 0.76 -14.82 -19.49
N LEU A 114 1.06 -13.99 -18.49
CA LEU A 114 0.07 -13.21 -17.75
C LEU A 114 -0.67 -12.18 -18.62
N LEU A 115 0.05 -11.52 -19.53
CA LEU A 115 -0.51 -10.49 -20.42
C LEU A 115 -1.35 -11.09 -21.55
N GLN A 116 -0.99 -12.26 -22.06
CA GLN A 116 -1.62 -12.86 -23.24
C GLN A 116 -2.95 -13.56 -22.96
N GLN A 117 -3.38 -13.70 -21.68
CA GLN A 117 -4.63 -14.37 -21.27
C GLN A 117 -5.04 -15.49 -22.24
N GLN A 118 -4.17 -16.50 -22.42
CA GLN A 118 -4.53 -17.59 -23.32
C GLN A 118 -5.78 -18.29 -22.78
N PRO A 119 -6.75 -18.65 -23.64
CA PRO A 119 -7.89 -19.46 -23.24
C PRO A 119 -7.37 -20.76 -22.63
N GLU A 120 -7.89 -21.07 -21.44
CA GLU A 120 -7.58 -22.25 -20.63
C GLU A 120 -7.49 -23.52 -21.48
N ASP A 121 -6.34 -24.17 -21.44
CA ASP A 121 -6.25 -25.61 -21.55
C ASP A 121 -6.36 -26.10 -20.09
N ASP A 122 -7.45 -26.78 -19.72
CA ASP A 122 -7.85 -27.19 -18.33
C ASP A 122 -6.75 -27.94 -17.54
N SER A 123 -5.64 -28.26 -18.18
CA SER A 123 -4.52 -29.03 -17.65
C SER A 123 -3.30 -28.20 -17.20
N LYS A 124 -3.20 -26.90 -17.52
CA LYS A 124 -2.06 -26.03 -17.13
C LYS A 124 -2.48 -24.95 -16.13
N ARG A 125 -1.84 -24.98 -14.94
CA ARG A 125 -1.99 -23.95 -13.90
C ARG A 125 -1.79 -22.55 -14.49
N SER A 126 -2.78 -21.68 -14.33
CA SER A 126 -2.70 -20.28 -14.74
C SER A 126 -1.53 -19.57 -14.03
N PRO A 127 -0.74 -18.76 -14.76
CA PRO A 127 0.35 -18.02 -14.16
C PRO A 127 -0.22 -17.00 -13.16
N ARG A 128 0.45 -16.84 -12.01
CA ARG A 128 0.03 -15.87 -10.99
C ARG A 128 1.15 -14.89 -10.63
N PRO A 129 0.84 -13.66 -10.19
CA PRO A 129 1.86 -12.71 -9.75
C PRO A 129 2.80 -13.27 -8.67
N GLN A 130 2.32 -14.19 -7.81
CA GLN A 130 3.16 -14.83 -6.78
C GLN A 130 4.31 -15.65 -7.38
N ASP A 131 4.13 -16.24 -8.56
CA ASP A 131 5.18 -17.01 -9.22
C ASP A 131 6.33 -16.08 -9.68
N LEU A 132 6.00 -14.85 -10.10
CA LEU A 132 6.98 -13.80 -10.42
C LEU A 132 7.70 -13.28 -9.18
N ILE A 133 6.96 -13.02 -8.09
CA ILE A 133 7.56 -12.59 -6.80
C ILE A 133 8.65 -13.57 -6.36
N ARG A 134 8.36 -14.88 -6.44
CA ARG A 134 9.32 -15.93 -6.09
C ARG A 134 10.58 -15.90 -6.94
N LEU A 135 10.47 -15.67 -8.25
CA LEU A 135 11.63 -15.56 -9.13
C LEU A 135 12.52 -14.36 -8.77
N TYR A 136 11.93 -13.20 -8.51
CA TYR A 136 12.69 -12.02 -8.09
C TYR A 136 13.29 -12.17 -6.68
N ASP A 137 12.64 -12.90 -5.78
CA ASP A 137 13.23 -13.25 -4.47
C ASP A 137 14.48 -14.14 -4.63
N ILE A 138 14.44 -15.11 -5.53
CA ILE A 138 15.62 -15.94 -5.86
C ILE A 138 16.74 -15.10 -6.48
N ILE A 139 16.42 -14.18 -7.39
CA ILE A 139 17.40 -13.24 -7.96
C ILE A 139 18.05 -12.40 -6.87
N LEU A 140 17.26 -11.83 -5.96
CA LEU A 140 17.77 -11.03 -4.85
C LEU A 140 18.66 -11.84 -3.90
N GLN A 141 18.31 -13.10 -3.63
CA GLN A 141 19.15 -14.00 -2.84
C GLN A 141 20.50 -14.25 -3.52
N ASN A 142 20.51 -14.53 -4.84
CA ASN A 142 21.74 -14.70 -5.59
C ASN A 142 22.62 -13.44 -5.59
N LEU A 143 22.03 -12.24 -5.61
CA LEU A 143 22.78 -10.97 -5.52
C LEU A 143 23.40 -10.76 -4.13
N VAL A 144 22.73 -11.19 -3.07
CA VAL A 144 23.30 -11.19 -1.72
C VAL A 144 24.50 -12.14 -1.64
N GLU A 145 24.40 -13.34 -2.22
CA GLU A 145 25.51 -14.28 -2.29
C GLU A 145 26.70 -13.72 -3.11
N LEU A 146 26.43 -12.99 -4.20
CA LEU A 146 27.46 -12.34 -5.00
C LEU A 146 28.29 -11.33 -4.17
N LEU A 147 27.66 -10.58 -3.28
CA LEU A 147 28.35 -9.63 -2.39
C LEU A 147 29.24 -10.29 -1.33
N GLN A 148 29.08 -11.60 -1.11
CA GLN A 148 29.82 -12.38 -0.12
C GLN A 148 30.99 -13.16 -0.73
N LEU A 149 31.28 -12.97 -2.02
CA LEU A 149 32.37 -13.67 -2.70
C LEU A 149 33.75 -13.22 -2.18
N PRO A 150 34.59 -14.17 -1.72
CA PRO A 150 35.93 -13.85 -1.25
C PRO A 150 36.81 -13.21 -2.32
N GLY A 151 37.51 -12.14 -1.94
CA GLY A 151 38.47 -11.45 -2.81
C GLY A 151 37.86 -10.29 -3.59
N LEU A 152 36.59 -9.97 -3.35
CA LEU A 152 35.86 -8.85 -3.94
C LEU A 152 35.41 -7.81 -2.89
N GLU A 153 35.86 -7.94 -1.65
CA GLU A 153 35.49 -7.06 -0.54
C GLU A 153 35.91 -5.60 -0.80
N GLU A 154 37.04 -5.38 -1.46
CA GLU A 154 37.53 -4.04 -1.77
C GLU A 154 37.12 -3.54 -3.17
N ASP A 155 36.44 -4.36 -3.98
CA ASP A 155 35.96 -3.96 -5.31
C ASP A 155 34.70 -3.08 -5.19
N LYS A 156 34.93 -1.78 -5.06
CA LYS A 156 33.85 -0.77 -4.99
C LYS A 156 33.02 -0.72 -6.27
N VAL A 157 33.60 -1.02 -7.43
CA VAL A 157 32.89 -1.02 -8.70
C VAL A 157 31.91 -2.20 -8.75
N PHE A 158 32.35 -3.39 -8.34
CA PHE A 158 31.49 -4.57 -8.17
C PHE A 158 30.34 -4.29 -7.22
N LYS A 159 30.65 -3.79 -6.01
CA LYS A 159 29.63 -3.50 -5.01
C LYS A 159 28.59 -2.50 -5.51
N LYS A 160 29.02 -1.46 -6.24
CA LYS A 160 28.11 -0.49 -6.85
C LYS A 160 27.23 -1.15 -7.93
N GLU A 161 27.81 -1.97 -8.81
CA GLU A 161 27.08 -2.68 -9.87
C GLU A 161 26.00 -3.61 -9.28
N ILE A 162 26.35 -4.43 -8.30
CA ILE A 162 25.42 -5.33 -7.61
C ILE A 162 24.37 -4.55 -6.80
N GLY A 163 24.75 -3.40 -6.23
CA GLY A 163 23.82 -2.48 -5.57
C GLY A 163 22.75 -1.95 -6.52
N LEU A 164 23.14 -1.50 -7.72
CA LEU A 164 22.21 -1.05 -8.76
C LEU A 164 21.27 -2.19 -9.21
N LYS A 165 21.83 -3.37 -9.49
CA LYS A 165 21.04 -4.58 -9.82
C LYS A 165 20.02 -4.88 -8.71
N THR A 166 20.43 -4.82 -7.45
CA THR A 166 19.55 -5.06 -6.29
C THR A 166 18.39 -4.08 -6.24
N LEU A 167 18.59 -2.79 -6.50
CA LEU A 167 17.52 -1.80 -6.53
C LEU A 167 16.50 -2.09 -7.64
N VAL A 168 16.98 -2.44 -8.84
CA VAL A 168 16.11 -2.80 -9.98
C VAL A 168 15.24 -4.01 -9.64
N TYR A 169 15.81 -5.11 -9.17
CA TYR A 169 14.99 -6.29 -8.86
C TYR A 169 14.11 -6.12 -7.62
N LYS A 170 14.49 -5.28 -6.65
CA LYS A 170 13.59 -4.85 -5.56
C LYS A 170 12.38 -4.10 -6.11
N ALA A 171 12.58 -3.26 -7.13
CA ALA A 171 11.50 -2.54 -7.80
C ALA A 171 10.54 -3.51 -8.49
N TYR A 172 11.03 -4.46 -9.29
CA TYR A 172 10.18 -5.49 -9.93
C TYR A 172 9.46 -6.36 -8.91
N ARG A 173 10.15 -6.83 -7.86
CA ARG A 173 9.50 -7.59 -6.78
C ARG A 173 8.36 -6.79 -6.14
N CYS A 174 8.59 -5.53 -5.80
CA CYS A 174 7.54 -4.67 -5.21
C CYS A 174 6.38 -4.45 -6.18
N PHE A 175 6.66 -4.30 -7.48
CA PHE A 175 5.63 -4.18 -8.51
C PHE A 175 4.71 -5.40 -8.53
N PHE A 176 5.26 -6.62 -8.56
CA PHE A 176 4.42 -7.83 -8.58
C PHE A 176 3.71 -8.10 -7.24
N ILE A 177 4.27 -7.67 -6.11
CA ILE A 177 3.53 -7.65 -4.83
C ILE A 177 2.35 -6.68 -4.93
N ALA A 178 2.53 -5.48 -5.50
CA ALA A 178 1.43 -4.53 -5.70
C ALA A 178 0.32 -5.13 -6.57
N GLN A 179 0.69 -5.78 -7.69
CA GLN A 179 -0.26 -6.50 -8.56
C GLN A 179 -1.04 -7.58 -7.79
N SER A 180 -0.41 -8.30 -6.85
CA SER A 180 -1.12 -9.27 -6.02
C SER A 180 -2.13 -8.63 -5.06
N TYR A 181 -1.87 -7.41 -4.56
CA TYR A 181 -2.81 -6.66 -3.74
C TYR A 181 -3.96 -6.05 -4.55
N VAL A 182 -3.70 -5.64 -5.79
CA VAL A 182 -4.73 -5.22 -6.75
C VAL A 182 -5.76 -6.33 -6.96
N LEU A 183 -5.32 -7.59 -7.13
CA LEU A 183 -6.21 -8.73 -7.31
C LEU A 183 -7.15 -9.00 -6.13
N VAL A 184 -6.75 -8.61 -4.91
CA VAL A 184 -7.58 -8.76 -3.70
C VAL A 184 -8.20 -7.44 -3.23
N LYS A 185 -8.27 -6.44 -4.11
CA LYS A 185 -8.87 -5.11 -3.86
C LYS A 185 -8.28 -4.34 -2.68
N LYS A 186 -7.04 -4.63 -2.31
CA LYS A 186 -6.28 -3.90 -1.27
C LYS A 186 -5.60 -2.68 -1.88
N TRP A 187 -6.41 -1.70 -2.25
CA TRP A 187 -6.00 -0.55 -3.05
C TRP A 187 -4.92 0.29 -2.36
N SER A 188 -5.07 0.52 -1.05
CA SER A 188 -4.14 1.36 -0.28
C SER A 188 -2.74 0.76 -0.22
N GLU A 189 -2.65 -0.55 0.01
CA GLU A 189 -1.41 -1.29 0.10
C GLU A 189 -0.71 -1.37 -1.27
N ALA A 190 -1.47 -1.62 -2.33
CA ALA A 190 -0.97 -1.60 -3.69
C ALA A 190 -0.42 -0.22 -4.10
N LEU A 191 -1.12 0.87 -3.74
CA LEU A 191 -0.67 2.23 -4.05
C LEU A 191 0.68 2.56 -3.38
N VAL A 192 0.82 2.24 -2.09
CA VAL A 192 2.08 2.44 -1.34
C VAL A 192 3.22 1.64 -1.94
N LEU A 193 2.94 0.41 -2.42
CA LEU A 193 3.95 -0.41 -3.08
C LEU A 193 4.37 0.20 -4.43
N TYR A 194 3.44 0.73 -5.22
CA TYR A 194 3.78 1.44 -6.45
C TYR A 194 4.65 2.68 -6.18
N ASP A 195 4.38 3.44 -5.11
CA ASP A 195 5.26 4.54 -4.70
C ASP A 195 6.67 4.05 -4.33
N ARG A 196 6.75 2.90 -3.67
CA ARG A 196 8.04 2.27 -3.37
C ARG A 196 8.80 1.85 -4.63
N VAL A 197 8.11 1.36 -5.66
CA VAL A 197 8.71 1.05 -6.96
C VAL A 197 9.31 2.31 -7.59
N LEU A 198 8.56 3.42 -7.61
CA LEU A 198 9.03 4.71 -8.14
C LEU A 198 10.23 5.24 -7.35
N LYS A 199 10.25 5.07 -6.03
CA LYS A 199 11.41 5.43 -5.19
C LYS A 199 12.66 4.67 -5.62
N TYR A 200 12.61 3.33 -5.71
CA TYR A 200 13.76 2.55 -6.16
C TYR A 200 14.20 2.93 -7.57
N ALA A 201 13.25 3.17 -8.48
CA ALA A 201 13.55 3.58 -9.84
C ALA A 201 14.28 4.94 -9.90
N SER A 202 13.85 5.91 -9.07
CA SER A 202 14.52 7.20 -8.94
C SER A 202 15.93 7.09 -8.35
N GLU A 203 16.12 6.21 -7.36
CA GLU A 203 17.43 5.93 -6.78
C GLU A 203 18.38 5.35 -7.84
N VAL A 204 17.91 4.39 -8.65
CA VAL A 204 18.70 3.85 -9.78
C VAL A 204 19.08 4.95 -10.76
N GLN A 205 18.14 5.81 -11.18
CA GLN A 205 18.43 6.92 -12.08
C GLN A 205 19.47 7.89 -11.52
N SER A 206 19.39 8.21 -10.22
CA SER A 206 20.34 9.10 -9.56
C SER A 206 21.75 8.51 -9.44
N GLN A 207 21.85 7.20 -9.21
CA GLN A 207 23.12 6.49 -9.03
C GLN A 207 23.75 6.00 -10.34
N ALA A 208 22.94 5.91 -11.41
CA ALA A 208 23.33 5.43 -12.73
C ALA A 208 24.41 6.29 -13.39
N GLY A 209 24.34 7.63 -13.28
CA GLY A 209 25.39 8.58 -13.71
C GLY A 209 26.14 8.18 -15.01
N ALA A 210 27.47 8.37 -15.03
CA ALA A 210 28.37 7.97 -16.12
C ALA A 210 28.63 6.45 -16.24
N SER A 211 27.91 5.60 -15.48
CA SER A 211 28.08 4.14 -15.46
C SER A 211 27.20 3.43 -16.52
N GLN A 212 26.82 4.14 -17.59
CA GLN A 212 25.90 3.69 -18.65
C GLN A 212 26.26 2.33 -19.27
N ASN A 213 27.53 1.96 -19.31
CA ASN A 213 27.95 0.68 -19.91
C ASN A 213 27.56 -0.56 -19.08
N SER A 214 27.52 -0.46 -17.75
CA SER A 214 27.13 -1.59 -16.88
C SER A 214 25.61 -1.76 -16.74
N LEU A 215 24.83 -0.81 -17.27
CA LEU A 215 23.36 -0.79 -17.19
C LEU A 215 22.69 -1.36 -18.44
N LYS A 216 23.42 -1.62 -19.54
CA LYS A 216 22.84 -2.15 -20.79
C LYS A 216 22.21 -3.54 -20.62
N GLU A 217 22.65 -4.31 -19.62
CA GLU A 217 22.12 -5.65 -19.32
C GLU A 217 20.92 -5.62 -18.37
N LEU A 218 20.60 -4.47 -17.75
CA LEU A 218 19.50 -4.36 -16.82
C LEU A 218 18.17 -4.14 -17.55
N PRO A 219 17.05 -4.64 -17.03
CA PRO A 219 15.72 -4.30 -17.53
C PRO A 219 15.51 -2.78 -17.52
N ASP A 220 14.82 -2.25 -18.54
CA ASP A 220 14.60 -0.81 -18.66
C ASP A 220 13.70 -0.31 -17.54
N VAL A 221 14.31 0.43 -16.61
CA VAL A 221 13.63 1.03 -15.46
C VAL A 221 12.61 2.09 -15.92
N GLN A 222 12.79 2.71 -17.09
CA GLN A 222 11.82 3.67 -17.63
C GLN A 222 10.51 3.01 -18.05
N GLU A 223 10.59 1.81 -18.63
CA GLU A 223 9.41 1.01 -18.95
C GLU A 223 8.63 0.68 -17.67
N LEU A 224 9.32 0.23 -16.62
CA LEU A 224 8.72 -0.05 -15.31
C LEU A 224 8.08 1.21 -14.70
N ILE A 225 8.74 2.37 -14.76
CA ILE A 225 8.18 3.64 -14.27
C ILE A 225 6.89 3.98 -15.02
N THR A 226 6.90 3.84 -16.35
CA THR A 226 5.76 4.15 -17.20
C THR A 226 4.58 3.24 -16.87
N GLN A 227 4.85 1.93 -16.74
CA GLN A 227 3.85 0.94 -16.36
C GLN A 227 3.28 1.20 -14.96
N VAL A 228 4.13 1.51 -13.97
CA VAL A 228 3.67 1.82 -12.61
C VAL A 228 2.80 3.06 -12.59
N LYS A 229 3.17 4.11 -13.35
CA LYS A 229 2.36 5.33 -13.43
C LYS A 229 0.98 5.05 -14.04
N SER A 230 0.89 4.27 -15.12
CA SER A 230 -0.40 3.90 -15.70
C SER A 230 -1.24 3.09 -14.71
N GLU A 231 -0.63 2.10 -14.06
CA GLU A 231 -1.32 1.23 -13.09
C GLU A 231 -1.82 2.01 -11.87
N LYS A 232 -1.07 3.01 -11.40
CA LYS A 232 -1.53 3.90 -10.30
C LYS A 232 -2.82 4.64 -10.66
N TYR A 233 -2.93 5.18 -11.87
CA TYR A 233 -4.15 5.87 -12.30
C TYR A 233 -5.32 4.90 -12.45
N SER A 234 -5.09 3.74 -13.06
CA SER A 234 -6.09 2.67 -13.16
C SER A 234 -6.57 2.22 -11.78
N LEU A 235 -5.65 2.04 -10.83
CA LEU A 235 -5.94 1.66 -9.45
C LEU A 235 -6.77 2.72 -8.73
N GLN A 236 -6.42 4.00 -8.88
CA GLN A 236 -7.18 5.10 -8.26
C GLN A 236 -8.61 5.17 -8.81
N ALA A 237 -8.78 5.02 -10.12
CA ALA A 237 -10.10 4.96 -10.73
C ALA A 237 -10.89 3.73 -10.22
N ALA A 238 -10.25 2.55 -10.18
CA ALA A 238 -10.86 1.34 -9.66
C ALA A 238 -11.30 1.49 -8.20
N ALA A 239 -10.45 2.06 -7.34
CA ALA A 239 -10.76 2.29 -5.93
C ALA A 239 -11.97 3.23 -5.74
N ILE A 240 -12.07 4.31 -6.52
CA ILE A 240 -13.23 5.22 -6.47
C ILE A 240 -14.50 4.50 -6.93
N LEU A 241 -14.42 3.68 -7.98
CA LEU A 241 -15.57 2.92 -8.47
C LEU A 241 -16.01 1.84 -7.46
N ASP A 242 -15.06 1.20 -6.78
CA ASP A 242 -15.28 0.15 -5.78
C ASP A 242 -15.92 0.72 -4.49
N THR A 243 -15.69 1.99 -4.14
CA THR A 243 -16.40 2.66 -3.02
C THR A 243 -17.90 2.87 -3.24
N ASN A 244 -18.41 2.56 -4.44
CA ASN A 244 -19.85 2.54 -4.71
C ASN A 244 -20.52 1.18 -4.43
N ASP A 245 -19.76 0.16 -4.02
CA ASP A 245 -20.34 -1.04 -3.41
C ASP A 245 -20.68 -0.72 -1.94
N PRO A 246 -21.94 -0.85 -1.48
CA PRO A 246 -22.38 -0.48 -0.15
C PRO A 246 -21.95 -1.49 0.94
N HIS A 247 -20.72 -1.99 0.87
CA HIS A 247 -20.16 -2.86 1.88
C HIS A 247 -19.01 -2.17 2.62
N GLU A 248 -19.36 -1.66 3.80
CA GLU A 248 -18.49 -1.57 4.98
C GLU A 248 -17.23 -0.71 4.85
N THR A 249 -17.41 0.60 4.64
CA THR A 249 -16.46 1.54 5.26
C THR A 249 -16.89 1.71 6.72
N GLU A 250 -16.37 0.85 7.60
CA GLU A 250 -16.40 1.09 9.04
C GLU A 250 -15.65 2.40 9.33
N CYS A 251 -16.39 3.51 9.39
CA CYS A 251 -15.90 4.74 9.98
C CYS A 251 -15.63 4.46 11.48
N PRO A 252 -14.40 4.70 11.98
CA PRO A 252 -14.04 4.49 13.38
C PRO A 252 -14.56 5.63 14.24
N SER A 253 -15.89 5.74 14.34
CA SER A 253 -16.61 6.52 15.35
C SER A 253 -18.10 6.26 15.23
N GLN A 254 -18.52 5.00 15.37
CA GLN A 254 -19.89 4.68 15.77
C GLN A 254 -20.07 5.07 17.24
N ILE A 255 -20.13 6.39 17.51
CA ILE A 255 -20.75 6.86 18.74
C ILE A 255 -22.23 6.52 18.55
N LYS A 256 -22.69 5.44 19.19
CA LYS A 256 -24.12 5.16 19.36
C LYS A 256 -24.70 6.26 20.24
N ASP A 257 -24.89 7.42 19.65
CA ASP A 257 -25.63 8.48 20.30
C ASP A 257 -27.10 8.03 20.25
N ASN A 258 -27.64 7.64 21.40
CA ASN A 258 -29.00 7.10 21.52
C ASN A 258 -30.07 8.20 21.68
N LYS A 259 -29.69 9.48 21.59
CA LYS A 259 -30.65 10.58 21.60
C LYS A 259 -31.61 10.50 20.40
N PRO A 260 -32.88 10.90 20.56
CA PRO A 260 -33.82 10.96 19.46
C PRO A 260 -33.37 11.98 18.41
N LEU A 261 -33.78 11.78 17.15
CA LEU A 261 -33.40 12.65 16.01
C LEU A 261 -33.62 14.14 16.30
N VAL A 262 -34.68 14.49 17.03
CA VAL A 262 -35.03 15.87 17.41
C VAL A 262 -33.94 16.60 18.20
N GLU A 263 -33.04 15.87 18.88
CA GLU A 263 -31.96 16.43 19.70
C GLU A 263 -30.61 16.54 18.96
N ARG A 264 -30.55 16.16 17.68
CA ARG A 264 -29.30 16.08 16.91
C ARG A 264 -29.39 16.57 15.48
N PHE A 265 -30.28 17.54 15.20
CA PHE A 265 -30.40 18.13 13.86
C PHE A 265 -29.14 18.84 13.36
N ASP A 266 -28.26 19.21 14.27
CA ASP A 266 -26.96 19.83 14.02
C ASP A 266 -25.86 18.83 13.65
N THR A 267 -26.11 17.52 13.78
CA THR A 267 -25.13 16.46 13.53
C THR A 267 -25.57 15.57 12.37
N PHE A 268 -24.77 15.53 11.30
CA PHE A 268 -25.03 14.61 10.18
C PHE A 268 -24.61 13.17 10.54
N TYR A 269 -25.59 12.26 10.58
CA TYR A 269 -25.40 10.84 10.88
C TYR A 269 -26.37 9.99 10.06
N LEU A 270 -25.84 8.96 9.38
CA LEU A 270 -26.64 7.96 8.68
C LEU A 270 -27.13 6.92 9.68
N ASP A 271 -28.32 7.13 10.22
CA ASP A 271 -28.95 6.25 11.22
C ASP A 271 -29.81 5.17 10.54
N PRO A 272 -29.39 3.89 10.54
CA PRO A 272 -30.17 2.81 9.95
C PRO A 272 -31.52 2.57 10.64
N SER A 273 -31.66 3.00 11.91
CA SER A 273 -32.90 2.83 12.68
C SER A 273 -34.05 3.70 12.15
N LEU A 274 -33.74 4.81 11.46
CA LEU A 274 -34.75 5.71 10.87
C LEU A 274 -35.55 5.05 9.73
N VAL A 275 -34.95 4.06 9.06
CA VAL A 275 -35.58 3.30 7.98
C VAL A 275 -36.28 2.04 8.50
N SER A 276 -36.19 1.78 9.80
CA SER A 276 -36.81 0.63 10.47
C SER A 276 -38.19 0.95 11.01
N LYS A 277 -38.93 -0.08 11.46
CA LYS A 277 -40.21 0.10 12.17
C LYS A 277 -40.07 0.68 13.58
N GLN A 278 -38.84 0.89 14.07
CA GLN A 278 -38.52 1.34 15.44
C GLN A 278 -37.67 2.62 15.41
N ALA A 279 -38.06 3.60 14.58
CA ALA A 279 -37.36 4.88 14.48
C ALA A 279 -37.48 5.72 15.76
N ASN A 280 -36.35 6.13 16.34
CA ASN A 280 -36.29 7.00 17.53
C ASN A 280 -36.27 8.49 17.14
N LEU A 281 -37.43 9.02 16.73
CA LEU A 281 -37.53 10.39 16.17
C LEU A 281 -37.62 11.47 17.26
N VAL A 282 -38.46 11.22 18.27
CA VAL A 282 -38.81 12.16 19.35
C VAL A 282 -39.03 11.37 20.64
N HIS A 283 -38.95 12.04 21.79
CA HIS A 283 -39.39 11.45 23.05
C HIS A 283 -40.90 11.21 23.02
N PHE A 284 -41.30 9.93 23.09
CA PHE A 284 -42.70 9.53 23.16
C PHE A 284 -42.93 8.49 24.26
N PRO A 285 -43.88 8.71 25.19
CA PRO A 285 -44.75 9.90 25.29
C PRO A 285 -43.95 11.17 25.66
N PRO A 286 -44.45 12.37 25.30
CA PRO A 286 -43.76 13.62 25.63
C PRO A 286 -43.66 13.78 27.15
N GLY A 287 -42.51 14.27 27.62
CA GLY A 287 -42.30 14.56 29.05
C GLY A 287 -43.31 15.60 29.57
N PHE A 288 -43.78 15.40 30.80
CA PHE A 288 -44.68 16.34 31.46
C PHE A 288 -44.02 17.72 31.61
N LYS A 289 -44.75 18.77 31.22
CA LYS A 289 -44.33 20.16 31.43
C LYS A 289 -45.31 20.83 32.40
N PRO A 290 -44.84 21.65 33.35
CA PRO A 290 -45.73 22.44 34.20
C PRO A 290 -46.52 23.40 33.32
N ILE A 291 -47.85 23.32 33.39
CA ILE A 291 -48.75 24.26 32.73
C ILE A 291 -49.18 25.26 33.79
N PRO A 292 -49.07 26.58 33.56
CA PRO A 292 -49.58 27.56 34.51
C PRO A 292 -51.07 27.33 34.72
N CYS A 293 -51.49 27.28 35.99
CA CYS A 293 -52.91 27.12 36.34
C CYS A 293 -53.73 28.25 35.70
N LYS A 294 -54.98 27.92 35.33
CA LYS A 294 -55.93 28.85 34.71
C LYS A 294 -55.89 30.22 35.43
N PRO A 295 -55.70 31.34 34.70
CA PRO A 295 -55.61 32.66 35.31
C PRO A 295 -56.89 32.99 36.10
N LEU A 296 -56.75 33.69 37.22
CA LEU A 296 -57.91 34.17 37.97
C LEU A 296 -58.76 35.07 37.07
N PHE A 297 -60.04 34.74 36.96
CA PHE A 297 -61.03 35.53 36.25
C PHE A 297 -62.12 35.92 37.26
N PHE A 298 -62.32 37.23 37.44
CA PHE A 298 -63.38 37.75 38.30
C PHE A 298 -64.57 38.16 37.45
N ASP A 299 -65.77 37.75 37.87
CA ASP A 299 -67.01 38.23 37.24
C ASP A 299 -67.33 39.65 37.74
N LEU A 300 -66.90 40.65 36.98
CA LEU A 300 -67.17 42.05 37.27
C LEU A 300 -68.60 42.47 36.88
N ALA A 301 -69.31 41.69 36.05
CA ALA A 301 -70.67 42.04 35.64
C ALA A 301 -71.64 42.00 36.83
N LEU A 302 -71.37 41.13 37.81
CA LEU A 302 -72.12 41.08 39.06
C LEU A 302 -72.07 42.41 39.83
N ASN A 303 -70.96 43.16 39.77
CA ASN A 303 -70.85 44.47 40.42
C ASN A 303 -71.80 45.52 39.81
N HIS A 304 -72.28 45.29 38.59
CA HIS A 304 -73.17 46.20 37.88
C HIS A 304 -74.65 45.84 38.02
N VAL A 305 -74.99 44.79 38.77
CA VAL A 305 -76.37 44.47 39.13
C VAL A 305 -76.83 45.42 40.22
N ALA A 306 -77.35 46.57 39.81
CA ALA A 306 -77.94 47.58 40.69
C ALA A 306 -79.37 47.90 40.27
N PHE A 307 -80.17 48.43 41.20
CA PHE A 307 -81.49 48.94 40.86
C PHE A 307 -81.37 50.13 39.89
N PRO A 308 -82.31 50.27 38.95
CA PRO A 308 -82.37 51.48 38.13
C PRO A 308 -82.71 52.69 39.01
N PRO A 309 -82.42 53.92 38.55
CA PRO A 309 -82.92 55.13 39.20
C PRO A 309 -84.45 55.04 39.37
N LEU A 310 -84.94 55.20 40.60
CA LEU A 310 -86.35 55.00 40.96
C LEU A 310 -87.12 56.32 41.14
N GLU A 311 -86.56 57.46 40.73
CA GLU A 311 -87.12 58.79 40.95
C GLU A 311 -88.51 58.94 40.33
N ASP A 312 -88.76 58.31 39.18
CA ASP A 312 -90.06 58.30 38.50
C ASP A 312 -91.11 57.39 39.16
N LYS A 313 -90.68 56.52 40.09
CA LYS A 313 -91.55 55.65 40.89
C LYS A 313 -91.84 56.23 42.27
N VAL A 314 -91.18 57.32 42.64
CA VAL A 314 -91.50 58.11 43.84
C VAL A 314 -92.54 59.14 43.44
N GLU A 315 -93.81 58.94 43.82
CA GLU A 315 -94.88 59.92 43.56
C GLU A 315 -94.53 61.28 44.19
N GLN A 316 -94.13 62.22 43.33
CA GLN A 316 -94.04 63.64 43.68
C GLN A 316 -95.47 64.17 43.87
N LYS A 317 -95.93 64.21 45.12
CA LYS A 317 -97.19 64.85 45.49
C LYS A 317 -97.18 66.29 44.97
N THR A 318 -97.98 66.55 43.94
CA THR A 318 -98.32 67.88 43.44
C THR A 318 -98.98 68.67 44.56
N LYS A 319 -98.20 69.52 45.24
CA LYS A 319 -98.75 70.55 46.13
C LYS A 319 -99.32 71.68 45.28
N SER A 320 -100.64 71.72 45.22
CA SER A 320 -101.44 72.91 44.92
C SER A 320 -100.93 74.11 45.71
N GLY A 321 -100.97 75.29 45.07
CA GLY A 321 -100.11 76.43 45.39
C GLY A 321 -100.42 77.22 46.66
N LEU A 322 -99.45 78.05 47.05
CA LEU A 322 -99.62 79.45 47.43
C LEU A 322 -98.23 80.07 47.63
N THR A 323 -97.97 81.08 46.83
CA THR A 323 -96.98 82.14 47.04
C THR A 323 -96.98 82.64 48.48
N GLY A 324 -95.81 82.73 49.12
CA GLY A 324 -95.64 83.66 50.24
C GLY A 324 -94.56 83.33 51.27
N TYR A 325 -93.35 83.82 51.01
CA TYR A 325 -92.46 84.54 51.95
C TYR A 325 -91.73 83.85 53.13
N ILE A 326 -90.51 84.41 53.33
CA ILE A 326 -89.60 84.42 54.50
C ILE A 326 -88.57 83.27 54.50
N LYS A 327 -87.37 83.44 53.93
CA LYS A 327 -86.23 84.27 54.37
C LYS A 327 -85.65 83.85 55.72
N GLY A 328 -84.77 82.85 55.67
CA GLY A 328 -83.51 82.79 56.39
C GLY A 328 -83.54 82.38 57.86
N ILE A 329 -82.64 81.46 58.22
CA ILE A 329 -81.77 81.55 59.39
C ILE A 329 -80.66 80.49 59.25
N PHE A 330 -79.42 80.94 59.51
CA PHE A 330 -78.21 80.23 59.94
C PHE A 330 -78.36 78.72 60.19
N GLY A 331 -77.49 77.85 59.67
CA GLY A 331 -76.11 77.75 60.13
C GLY A 331 -76.06 77.02 61.48
N PHE A 332 -75.65 75.75 61.48
CA PHE A 332 -74.70 75.09 62.41
C PHE A 332 -74.80 73.56 62.36
N ARG A 333 -73.62 72.93 62.44
CA ARG A 333 -73.22 71.65 63.08
C ARG A 333 -74.34 70.67 63.52
N SER A 334 -74.17 69.36 63.37
CA SER A 334 -72.94 68.58 63.62
C SER A 334 -72.95 67.26 62.89
#